data_AF-A0A415E2Y6-F1
#
_entry.id   AF-A0A415E2Y6-F1
#
_cell.length_a   1.000
_cell.length_b   1.000
_cell.length_c   1.000
_cell.angle_alpha   90.00
_cell.angle_beta   90.00
_cell.angle_gamma   90.00
#
_symmetry.space_group_name_H-M   'P 1'
#
loop_
_entity.id
_entity.type
_entity.pdbx_description
1 polymer ?
#
loop_
_entity_poly.entity_id
_entity_poly.type
_entity_poly.pdbx_seq_one_letter_code
_entity_poly.pdbx_strand_id
1 'polypeptide(L)'
;MDTNQPRVSLKNVIKIAGVWISYCIGSGFATGQDMMQYFVAYGMKGFIGILIGIAIHIYVTTSYMSLGKTMQFENPMGVFDYFCGKYLGKLVAALTVVYALFAPSVMISGFGATINQLTGFPMVAGSIIMGTIVTLTVMLGLHRIADIIGTIGPLLIIVSLLTGGIYLIGNWEKLKAGALAAEDMDLLSIGDNWFMGGVYFATWAPLMAAPFLTTTAKTIDTKKEGITGMIVGNVGYMFAVFIMVAAFLCDIEGVSKVLVPTLYLAQQMSPFLTVLFIGVIILGIYSSAVPGMFTFVATFAKEKTKRYMMISIGTGIFVTIVTMLIPFDFLTNYMFTVYGALGLPFIFLIAFAQIRTKLAKNKVMK
;
A
#
# COMPACT_ATOMS: atom_id res chain seq x y z
N MET A 1 18.88 1.92 -38.74
CA MET A 1 18.60 2.56 -37.44
C MET A 1 17.17 3.04 -37.49
N ASP A 2 16.26 2.27 -36.91
CA ASP A 2 14.82 2.50 -37.01
C ASP A 2 14.38 3.46 -35.90
N THR A 3 14.08 4.71 -36.25
CA THR A 3 13.77 5.81 -35.32
C THR A 3 12.30 5.85 -34.88
N ASN A 4 11.51 4.83 -35.19
CA ASN A 4 10.10 4.72 -34.79
C ASN A 4 9.90 4.10 -33.39
N GLN A 5 10.68 4.51 -32.39
CA GLN A 5 10.25 4.28 -31.01
C GLN A 5 9.10 5.24 -30.69
N PRO A 6 7.91 4.75 -30.27
CA PRO A 6 6.82 5.63 -29.89
C PRO A 6 7.30 6.60 -28.81
N ARG A 7 7.12 7.91 -29.03
CA ARG A 7 7.48 8.93 -28.05
C ARG A 7 6.71 8.64 -26.75
N VAL A 8 7.43 8.65 -25.63
CA VAL A 8 6.84 8.50 -24.29
C VAL A 8 5.86 9.65 -24.06
N SER A 9 4.58 9.34 -23.88
CA SER A 9 3.56 10.32 -23.51
C SER A 9 3.67 10.66 -22.02
N LEU A 10 3.98 11.92 -21.71
CA LEU A 10 4.04 12.40 -20.32
C LEU A 10 2.69 12.20 -19.61
N LYS A 11 1.58 12.39 -20.32
CA LYS A 11 0.23 12.16 -19.79
C LYS A 11 0.04 10.70 -19.35
N ASN A 12 0.50 9.74 -20.16
CA ASN A 12 0.42 8.32 -19.82
C ASN A 12 1.32 7.98 -18.63
N VAL A 13 2.54 8.54 -18.59
CA VAL A 13 3.47 8.36 -17.47
C VAL A 13 2.83 8.83 -16.16
N ILE A 14 2.23 10.02 -16.14
CA ILE A 14 1.55 10.57 -14.95
C ILE A 14 0.37 9.68 -14.54
N LYS A 15 -0.44 9.20 -15.50
CA LYS A 15 -1.55 8.27 -15.22
C LYS A 15 -1.05 6.97 -14.59
N ILE A 16 0.00 6.37 -15.14
CA ILE A 16 0.59 5.12 -14.64
C ILE A 16 1.23 5.33 -13.25
N ALA A 17 1.91 6.45 -13.04
CA ALA A 17 2.44 6.83 -11.73
C ALA A 17 1.32 6.96 -10.69
N GLY A 18 0.23 7.65 -11.05
CA GLY A 18 -0.96 7.78 -10.22
C GLY A 18 -1.58 6.44 -9.84
N VAL A 19 -1.62 5.47 -10.75
CA VAL A 19 -2.11 4.10 -10.45
C VAL A 19 -1.29 3.43 -9.35
N TRP A 20 0.05 3.50 -9.43
CA TRP A 20 0.90 2.92 -8.39
C TRP A 20 0.76 3.63 -7.05
N ILE A 21 0.72 4.97 -7.10
CA ILE A 21 0.49 5.81 -5.93
C ILE A 21 -0.83 5.44 -5.24
N SER A 22 -1.93 5.39 -5.99
CA SER A 22 -3.24 5.00 -5.48
C SER A 22 -3.25 3.60 -4.89
N TYR A 23 -2.47 2.67 -5.46
CA TYR A 23 -2.35 1.32 -4.93
C TYR A 23 -1.65 1.29 -3.56
N CYS A 24 -0.59 2.09 -3.38
CA CYS A 24 0.19 2.11 -2.15
C CYS A 24 -0.51 2.84 -1.00
N ILE A 25 -1.49 3.69 -1.29
CA ILE A 25 -2.16 4.48 -0.27
C ILE A 25 -3.41 3.75 0.21
N GLY A 26 -3.27 3.07 1.34
CA GLY A 26 -4.38 2.55 2.13
C GLY A 26 -4.50 3.19 3.51
N SER A 27 -5.21 2.51 4.41
CA SER A 27 -5.37 2.96 5.81
C SER A 27 -4.03 3.21 6.50
N GLY A 28 -3.03 2.41 6.17
CA GLY A 28 -1.71 2.48 6.73
C GLY A 28 -1.00 3.83 6.52
N PHE A 29 -0.73 4.17 5.26
CA PHE A 29 -0.23 5.49 4.87
C PHE A 29 -1.17 6.62 5.31
N ALA A 30 -2.47 6.47 5.09
CA ALA A 30 -3.43 7.55 5.35
C ALA A 30 -3.51 7.91 6.85
N THR A 31 -3.43 6.93 7.74
CA THR A 31 -3.40 7.15 9.20
C THR A 31 -2.01 7.51 9.72
N GLY A 32 -0.95 7.08 9.02
CA GLY A 32 0.44 7.25 9.41
C GLY A 32 1.03 6.08 10.18
N GLN A 33 0.25 5.04 10.49
CA GLN A 33 0.73 3.88 11.24
C GLN A 33 1.87 3.15 10.54
N ASP A 34 1.84 3.01 9.22
CA ASP A 34 2.92 2.35 8.46
C ASP A 34 4.24 3.10 8.67
N MET A 35 4.16 4.42 8.55
CA MET A 35 5.33 5.28 8.66
C MET A 35 5.88 5.29 10.09
N MET A 36 4.99 5.24 11.09
CA MET A 36 5.38 5.09 12.48
C MET A 36 6.20 3.82 12.71
N GLN A 37 5.66 2.68 12.28
CA GLN A 37 6.22 1.37 12.64
C GLN A 37 7.39 0.94 11.75
N TYR A 38 7.43 1.35 10.48
CA TYR A 38 8.52 1.00 9.56
C TYR A 38 9.73 1.94 9.64
N PHE A 39 9.54 3.20 10.02
CA PHE A 39 10.58 4.22 9.87
C PHE A 39 10.78 5.07 11.11
N VAL A 40 9.72 5.68 11.65
CA VAL A 40 9.83 6.58 12.82
C VAL A 40 10.39 5.84 14.03
N ALA A 41 9.94 4.60 14.26
CA ALA A 41 10.44 3.72 15.33
C ALA A 41 11.95 3.45 15.27
N TYR A 42 12.62 3.78 14.16
CA TYR A 42 14.06 3.63 13.98
C TYR A 42 14.83 4.95 13.88
N GLY A 43 14.19 6.07 14.24
CA GLY A 43 14.80 7.39 14.26
C GLY A 43 15.46 7.75 12.93
N MET A 44 16.72 8.19 12.98
CA MET A 44 17.47 8.60 11.78
C MET A 44 17.73 7.45 10.80
N LYS A 45 17.83 6.21 11.29
CA LYS A 45 18.11 5.04 10.43
C LYS A 45 16.89 4.63 9.61
N GLY A 46 15.68 5.02 10.03
CA GLY A 46 14.45 4.83 9.28
C GLY A 46 14.52 5.40 7.86
N PHE A 47 15.19 6.54 7.67
CA PHE A 47 15.38 7.15 6.35
C PHE A 47 16.19 6.28 5.38
N ILE A 48 17.16 5.51 5.88
CA ILE A 48 17.91 4.55 5.05
C ILE A 48 16.97 3.42 4.60
N GLY A 49 16.06 2.98 5.48
CA GLY A 49 15.00 2.04 5.16
C GLY A 49 14.11 2.53 4.00
N ILE A 50 13.74 3.82 3.98
CA ILE A 50 12.97 4.43 2.88
C ILE A 50 13.74 4.34 1.56
N LEU A 51 15.05 4.65 1.57
CA LEU A 51 15.89 4.58 0.36
C LEU A 51 16.00 3.15 -0.20
N ILE A 52 16.13 2.16 0.69
CA ILE A 52 16.07 0.74 0.31
C ILE A 52 14.71 0.41 -0.32
N GLY A 53 13.63 0.88 0.30
CA GLY A 53 12.26 0.77 -0.20
C GLY A 53 12.10 1.29 -1.63
N ILE A 54 12.60 2.51 -1.91
CA ILE A 54 12.57 3.11 -3.25
C ILE A 54 13.22 2.19 -4.28
N ALA A 55 14.46 1.76 -4.02
CA ALA A 55 15.25 0.99 -4.99
C ALA A 55 14.57 -0.33 -5.33
N ILE A 56 14.11 -1.05 -4.30
CA ILE A 56 13.46 -2.35 -4.45
C ILE A 56 12.09 -2.21 -5.11
N HIS A 57 11.25 -1.25 -4.68
CA HIS A 57 9.94 -1.07 -5.31
C HIS A 57 10.08 -0.71 -6.78
N ILE A 58 11.01 0.19 -7.15
CA ILE A 58 11.29 0.50 -8.56
C ILE A 58 11.66 -0.76 -9.33
N TYR A 59 12.60 -1.56 -8.80
CA TYR A 59 13.03 -2.79 -9.45
C TYR A 59 11.85 -3.76 -9.68
N VAL A 60 11.06 -4.02 -8.64
CA VAL A 60 10.00 -5.03 -8.69
C VAL A 60 8.80 -4.55 -9.53
N THR A 61 8.35 -3.32 -9.35
CA THR A 61 7.19 -2.78 -10.07
C THR A 61 7.46 -2.63 -11.57
N THR A 62 8.66 -2.16 -11.95
CA THR A 62 9.06 -2.09 -13.37
C THR A 62 9.19 -3.49 -13.99
N SER A 63 9.61 -4.48 -13.20
CA SER A 63 9.65 -5.89 -13.61
C SER A 63 8.25 -6.42 -13.94
N TYR A 64 7.25 -6.13 -13.11
CA TYR A 64 5.86 -6.50 -13.40
C TYR A 64 5.29 -5.78 -14.61
N MET A 65 5.54 -4.47 -14.75
CA MET A 65 5.05 -3.72 -15.91
C MET A 65 5.63 -4.25 -17.22
N SER A 66 6.92 -4.55 -17.23
CA SER A 66 7.57 -5.15 -18.40
C SER A 66 7.04 -6.55 -18.69
N LEU A 67 6.91 -7.39 -17.66
CA LEU A 67 6.46 -8.77 -17.79
C LEU A 67 4.99 -8.83 -18.22
N GLY A 68 4.10 -8.11 -17.55
CA GLY A 68 2.66 -8.09 -17.84
C GLY A 68 2.37 -7.59 -19.26
N LYS A 69 3.09 -6.56 -19.74
CA LYS A 69 2.96 -6.10 -21.13
C LYS A 69 3.43 -7.15 -22.14
N THR A 70 4.40 -7.99 -21.77
CA THR A 70 4.94 -9.06 -22.64
C THR A 70 4.06 -10.30 -22.65
N MET A 71 3.67 -10.78 -21.47
CA MET A 71 3.01 -12.08 -21.29
C MET A 71 1.50 -12.00 -21.39
N GLN A 72 0.89 -10.83 -21.13
CA GLN A 72 -0.55 -10.60 -21.25
C GLN A 72 -1.42 -11.64 -20.50
N PHE A 73 -0.96 -12.11 -19.33
CA PHE A 73 -1.57 -13.21 -18.56
C PHE A 73 -3.11 -13.17 -18.51
N GLU A 74 -3.81 -14.16 -19.06
CA GLU A 74 -5.27 -14.22 -18.98
C GLU A 74 -5.78 -14.22 -17.53
N ASN A 75 -5.15 -15.03 -16.68
CA ASN A 75 -5.32 -15.00 -15.23
C ASN A 75 -4.20 -14.17 -14.58
N PRO A 76 -4.50 -13.03 -13.93
CA PRO A 76 -3.49 -12.20 -13.25
C PRO A 76 -2.63 -12.95 -12.22
N MET A 77 -3.19 -13.97 -11.56
CA MET A 77 -2.46 -14.78 -10.57
C MET A 77 -1.39 -15.67 -11.22
N GLY A 78 -1.44 -15.88 -12.55
CA GLY A 78 -0.42 -16.60 -13.31
C GLY A 78 0.97 -15.95 -13.27
N VAL A 79 1.06 -14.69 -12.82
CA VAL A 79 2.33 -14.03 -12.53
C VAL A 79 3.15 -14.81 -11.48
N PHE A 80 2.49 -15.41 -10.49
CA PHE A 80 3.17 -16.18 -9.45
C PHE A 80 3.72 -17.50 -9.99
N ASP A 81 3.00 -18.15 -10.92
CA ASP A 81 3.50 -19.35 -11.59
C ASP A 81 4.73 -19.05 -12.46
N TYR A 82 4.79 -17.87 -13.08
CA TYR A 82 5.95 -17.44 -13.87
C TYR A 82 7.21 -17.28 -13.00
N PHE A 83 7.10 -16.60 -11.86
CA PHE A 83 8.25 -16.32 -10.99
C PHE A 83 8.64 -17.49 -10.11
N CYS A 84 7.66 -18.18 -9.53
CA CYS A 84 7.87 -19.20 -8.51
C CYS A 84 7.77 -20.64 -9.04
N GLY A 85 7.24 -20.84 -10.24
CA GLY A 85 6.89 -22.16 -10.76
C GLY A 85 5.55 -22.68 -10.22
N LYS A 86 5.09 -23.84 -10.73
CA LYS A 86 3.72 -24.36 -10.54
C LYS A 86 3.29 -24.59 -9.09
N TYR A 87 4.18 -25.07 -8.22
CA TYR A 87 3.82 -25.42 -6.85
C TYR A 87 3.90 -24.21 -5.91
N LEU A 88 5.04 -23.54 -5.90
CA LEU A 88 5.24 -22.36 -5.08
C LEU A 88 4.39 -21.17 -5.55
N GLY A 89 4.15 -21.03 -6.86
CA GLY A 89 3.24 -20.03 -7.42
C GLY A 89 1.81 -20.16 -6.90
N LYS A 90 1.29 -21.39 -6.82
CA LYS A 90 -0.01 -21.67 -6.20
C LYS A 90 -0.04 -21.34 -4.70
N LEU A 91 1.03 -21.63 -3.97
CA LEU A 91 1.11 -21.28 -2.55
C LEU A 91 1.06 -19.76 -2.38
N VAL A 92 1.87 -19.01 -3.13
CA VAL A 92 1.88 -17.55 -3.09
C VAL A 92 0.51 -16.98 -3.49
N ALA A 93 -0.11 -17.53 -4.53
CA ALA A 93 -1.45 -17.15 -4.93
C ALA A 93 -2.49 -17.35 -3.81
N ALA A 94 -2.43 -18.48 -3.10
CA ALA A 94 -3.29 -18.75 -1.96
C ALA A 94 -3.04 -17.76 -0.81
N LEU A 95 -1.77 -17.44 -0.51
CA LEU A 95 -1.41 -16.43 0.49
C LEU A 95 -1.93 -15.03 0.13
N THR A 96 -1.92 -14.66 -1.15
CA THR A 96 -2.56 -13.40 -1.61
C THR A 96 -4.07 -13.40 -1.39
N VAL A 97 -4.76 -14.54 -1.55
CA VAL A 97 -6.19 -14.65 -1.24
C VAL A 97 -6.43 -14.54 0.27
N VAL A 98 -5.58 -15.15 1.09
CA VAL A 98 -5.63 -14.99 2.56
C VAL A 98 -5.39 -13.52 2.95
N TYR A 99 -4.45 -12.83 2.31
CA TYR A 99 -4.25 -11.39 2.51
C TYR A 99 -5.52 -10.60 2.20
N ALA A 100 -6.15 -10.88 1.06
CA ALA A 100 -7.38 -10.21 0.65
C ALA A 100 -8.54 -10.41 1.63
N LEU A 101 -8.55 -11.50 2.41
CA LEU A 101 -9.49 -11.72 3.50
C LEU A 101 -9.21 -10.80 4.71
N PHE A 102 -7.95 -10.71 5.15
CA PHE A 102 -7.62 -10.00 6.39
C PHE A 102 -7.32 -8.51 6.20
N ALA A 103 -6.77 -8.09 5.06
CA ALA A 103 -6.41 -6.70 4.81
C ALA A 103 -7.57 -5.69 5.02
N PRO A 104 -8.83 -6.00 4.64
CA PRO A 104 -9.96 -5.11 4.94
C PRO A 104 -10.15 -4.83 6.44
N SER A 105 -9.79 -5.77 7.32
CA SER A 105 -9.91 -5.57 8.78
C SER A 105 -8.97 -4.46 9.28
N VAL A 106 -7.74 -4.37 8.77
CA VAL A 106 -6.80 -3.27 9.06
C VAL A 106 -7.43 -1.93 8.67
N MET A 107 -8.07 -1.89 7.51
CA MET A 107 -8.65 -0.67 6.96
C MET A 107 -9.89 -0.22 7.72
N ILE A 108 -10.81 -1.16 8.00
CA ILE A 108 -12.01 -0.91 8.80
C ILE A 108 -11.63 -0.45 10.21
N SER A 109 -10.63 -1.10 10.83
CA SER A 109 -10.11 -0.73 12.14
C SER A 109 -9.49 0.67 12.13
N GLY A 110 -8.76 1.03 11.06
CA GLY A 110 -8.22 2.38 10.87
C GLY A 110 -9.29 3.47 10.80
N PHE A 111 -10.46 3.18 10.22
CA PHE A 111 -11.59 4.12 10.22
C PHE A 111 -12.15 4.28 11.62
N GLY A 112 -12.36 3.16 12.34
CA GLY A 112 -12.77 3.19 13.74
C GLY A 112 -11.83 4.04 14.60
N ALA A 113 -10.52 3.86 14.45
CA ALA A 113 -9.50 4.65 15.16
C ALA A 113 -9.57 6.14 14.79
N THR A 114 -9.77 6.47 13.51
CA THR A 114 -9.88 7.86 13.02
C THR A 114 -11.07 8.57 13.63
N ILE A 115 -12.25 7.96 13.59
CA ILE A 115 -13.48 8.56 14.13
C ILE A 115 -13.41 8.67 15.66
N ASN A 116 -12.80 7.69 16.32
CA ASN A 116 -12.57 7.73 17.76
C ASN A 116 -11.63 8.88 18.15
N GLN A 117 -10.49 9.05 17.47
CA GLN A 117 -9.57 10.15 17.73
C GLN A 117 -10.21 11.52 17.47
N LEU A 118 -11.10 11.61 16.46
CA LEU A 118 -11.75 12.87 16.10
C LEU A 118 -12.86 13.30 17.07
N THR A 119 -13.67 12.34 17.53
CA THR A 119 -14.96 12.64 18.21
C THR A 119 -15.12 11.94 19.56
N GLY A 120 -14.22 11.03 19.92
CA GLY A 120 -14.37 10.11 21.05
C GLY A 120 -15.36 8.95 20.81
N PHE A 121 -15.99 8.89 19.63
CA PHE A 121 -16.97 7.84 19.31
C PHE A 121 -16.33 6.44 19.37
N PRO A 122 -17.00 5.42 19.91
CA PRO A 122 -16.39 4.10 20.11
C PRO A 122 -15.81 3.50 18.83
N MET A 123 -14.55 3.11 18.87
CA MET A 123 -13.82 2.54 17.73
C MET A 123 -14.51 1.31 17.13
N VAL A 124 -15.10 0.45 17.98
CA VAL A 124 -15.88 -0.72 17.56
C VAL A 124 -17.10 -0.30 16.73
N ALA A 125 -17.83 0.72 17.17
CA ALA A 125 -19.00 1.21 16.43
C ALA A 125 -18.58 1.83 15.09
N GLY A 126 -17.48 2.60 15.04
CA GLY A 126 -16.92 3.11 13.79
C GLY A 126 -16.53 1.98 12.83
N SER A 127 -15.93 0.91 13.35
CA SER A 127 -15.56 -0.29 12.58
C SER A 127 -16.80 -1.00 12.03
N ILE A 128 -17.88 -1.13 12.81
CA ILE A 128 -19.15 -1.71 12.33
C ILE A 128 -19.75 -0.88 11.20
N ILE A 129 -19.74 0.45 11.32
CA ILE A 129 -20.24 1.35 10.27
C ILE A 129 -19.46 1.15 8.97
N MET A 130 -18.13 1.20 9.03
CA MET A 130 -17.31 1.05 7.83
C MET A 130 -17.38 -0.36 7.26
N GLY A 131 -17.37 -1.40 8.11
CA GLY A 131 -17.56 -2.79 7.68
C GLY A 131 -18.89 -3.02 6.95
N THR A 132 -19.96 -2.39 7.44
CA THR A 132 -21.27 -2.42 6.78
C THR A 132 -21.24 -1.72 5.42
N ILE A 133 -20.68 -0.52 5.35
CA ILE A 133 -20.53 0.25 4.10
C ILE A 133 -19.74 -0.55 3.07
N VAL A 134 -18.57 -1.08 3.45
CA VAL A 134 -17.71 -1.88 2.58
C VAL A 134 -18.44 -3.13 2.09
N THR A 135 -19.15 -3.83 2.97
CA THR A 135 -19.92 -5.03 2.63
C THR A 135 -21.02 -4.73 1.61
N LEU A 136 -21.82 -3.69 1.84
CA LEU A 136 -22.88 -3.25 0.94
C LEU A 136 -22.30 -2.87 -0.43
N THR A 137 -21.18 -2.15 -0.45
CA THR A 137 -20.49 -1.80 -1.69
C THR A 137 -20.04 -3.05 -2.46
N VAL A 138 -19.40 -4.01 -1.81
CA VAL A 138 -18.95 -5.25 -2.46
C VAL A 138 -20.14 -6.03 -3.03
N MET A 139 -21.30 -6.04 -2.36
CA MET A 139 -22.52 -6.68 -2.87
C MET A 139 -23.01 -6.08 -4.20
N LEU A 140 -22.71 -4.80 -4.48
CA LEU A 140 -23.09 -4.12 -5.74
C LEU A 140 -22.18 -4.46 -6.93
N GLY A 141 -20.99 -5.02 -6.70
CA GLY A 141 -20.05 -5.47 -7.73
C GLY A 141 -19.00 -4.44 -8.18
N LEU A 142 -17.97 -4.89 -8.90
CA LEU A 142 -16.72 -4.14 -9.15
C LEU A 142 -16.88 -2.95 -10.09
N HIS A 143 -17.75 -3.06 -11.09
CA HIS A 143 -17.84 -2.10 -12.20
C HIS A 143 -18.19 -0.68 -11.74
N ARG A 144 -18.84 -0.52 -10.57
CA ARG A 144 -19.18 0.81 -10.01
C ARG A 144 -18.05 1.44 -9.19
N ILE A 145 -17.01 0.69 -8.86
CA ILE A 145 -16.03 1.04 -7.82
C ILE A 145 -14.71 1.50 -8.46
N ALA A 146 -14.32 0.89 -9.59
CA ALA A 146 -13.03 1.11 -10.24
C ALA A 146 -12.77 2.57 -10.66
N ASP A 147 -13.80 3.31 -11.07
CA ASP A 147 -13.65 4.69 -11.55
C ASP A 147 -13.44 5.71 -10.42
N ILE A 148 -13.98 5.44 -9.22
CA ILE A 148 -13.86 6.32 -8.04
C ILE A 148 -12.46 6.20 -7.42
N ILE A 149 -11.87 5.01 -7.45
CA ILE A 149 -10.59 4.73 -6.79
C ILE A 149 -9.41 5.35 -7.54
N GLY A 150 -9.47 5.42 -8.87
CA GLY A 150 -8.34 5.85 -9.71
C GLY A 150 -7.90 7.30 -9.49
N THR A 151 -8.77 8.17 -8.98
CA THR A 151 -8.50 9.61 -8.78
C THR A 151 -8.02 9.95 -7.37
N ILE A 152 -8.12 9.01 -6.42
CA ILE A 152 -7.87 9.28 -5.01
C ILE A 152 -6.37 9.44 -4.73
N GLY A 153 -5.50 8.54 -5.21
CA GLY A 153 -4.08 8.53 -4.83
C GLY A 153 -3.32 9.83 -5.05
N PRO A 154 -3.40 10.49 -6.23
CA PRO A 154 -2.73 11.78 -6.44
C PRO A 154 -3.15 12.86 -5.44
N LEU A 155 -4.45 12.92 -5.08
CA LEU A 155 -4.95 13.85 -4.08
C LEU A 155 -4.32 13.55 -2.70
N LEU A 156 -4.27 12.27 -2.31
CA LEU A 156 -3.72 11.87 -1.01
C LEU A 156 -2.22 12.24 -0.89
N ILE A 157 -1.44 12.07 -1.97
CA ILE A 157 -0.02 12.50 -1.99
C ILE A 157 0.11 14.01 -1.85
N ILE A 158 -0.65 14.79 -2.64
CA ILE A 158 -0.55 16.26 -2.60
C ILE A 158 -0.85 16.77 -1.20
N VAL A 159 -1.95 16.28 -0.59
CA VAL A 159 -2.32 16.69 0.77
C VAL A 159 -1.27 16.27 1.79
N SER A 160 -0.69 15.07 1.66
CA SER A 160 0.38 14.60 2.56
C SER A 160 1.65 15.42 2.42
N LEU A 161 2.08 15.72 1.20
CA LEU A 161 3.25 16.55 0.95
C LEU A 161 3.08 17.98 1.46
N LEU A 162 1.88 18.57 1.28
CA LEU A 162 1.59 19.91 1.78
C LEU A 162 1.61 19.94 3.31
N THR A 163 0.87 19.06 3.96
CA THR A 163 0.77 19.06 5.43
C THR A 163 2.09 18.66 6.09
N GLY A 164 2.70 17.56 5.65
CA GLY A 164 4.01 17.14 6.17
C GLY A 164 5.09 18.18 5.87
N GLY A 165 5.09 18.76 4.67
CA GLY A 165 6.06 19.77 4.26
C GLY A 165 5.94 21.06 5.06
N ILE A 166 4.72 21.61 5.22
CA ILE A 166 4.49 22.82 6.03
C ILE A 166 4.87 22.56 7.49
N TYR A 167 4.46 21.41 8.07
CA TYR A 167 4.80 21.07 9.45
C TYR A 167 6.30 20.95 9.66
N LEU A 168 6.98 20.24 8.74
CA LEU A 168 8.43 20.06 8.75
C LEU A 168 9.18 21.38 8.62
N ILE A 169 8.79 22.25 7.69
CA ILE A 169 9.43 23.56 7.51
C ILE A 169 9.29 24.42 8.78
N GLY A 170 8.13 24.38 9.43
CA GLY A 170 7.86 25.14 10.65
C GLY A 170 8.52 24.59 11.92
N ASN A 171 9.02 23.35 11.90
CA ASN A 171 9.58 22.66 13.09
C ASN A 171 10.89 21.92 12.78
N TRP A 172 11.60 22.32 11.71
CA TRP A 172 12.77 21.60 11.20
C TRP A 172 13.87 21.43 12.25
N GLU A 173 14.03 22.42 13.13
CA GLU A 173 14.99 22.42 14.23
C GLU A 173 14.77 21.27 15.23
N LYS A 174 13.54 20.76 15.35
CA LYS A 174 13.19 19.65 16.24
C LYS A 174 13.51 18.28 15.66
N LEU A 175 13.67 18.16 14.34
CA LEU A 175 13.84 16.88 13.64
C LEU A 175 14.96 16.02 14.26
N LYS A 176 16.13 16.60 14.50
CA LYS A 176 17.28 15.87 15.05
C LYS A 176 17.01 15.39 16.48
N ALA A 177 16.42 16.23 17.32
CA ALA A 177 16.12 15.89 18.70
C ALA A 177 15.05 14.80 18.77
N GLY A 178 13.98 14.93 18.00
CA GLY A 178 12.92 13.93 17.96
C GLY A 178 13.36 12.61 17.32
N ALA A 179 14.29 12.63 16.36
CA ALA A 179 14.90 11.40 15.83
C ALA A 179 15.75 10.64 16.85
N LEU A 180 16.46 11.34 17.74
CA LEU A 180 17.16 10.70 18.86
C LEU A 180 16.16 10.18 19.89
N ALA A 181 15.17 10.99 20.25
CA ALA A 181 14.14 10.58 21.21
C ALA A 181 13.37 9.33 20.73
N ALA A 182 13.10 9.21 19.43
CA ALA A 182 12.44 8.05 18.86
C ALA A 182 13.24 6.74 19.05
N GLU A 183 14.58 6.79 19.07
CA GLU A 183 15.43 5.61 19.29
C GLU A 183 15.37 5.13 20.75
N ASP A 184 15.05 6.02 21.69
CA ASP A 184 14.93 5.72 23.12
C ASP A 184 13.49 5.35 23.54
N MET A 185 12.50 5.58 22.67
CA MET A 185 11.09 5.24 22.92
C MET A 185 10.80 3.77 22.58
N ASP A 186 9.99 3.11 23.40
CA ASP A 186 9.44 1.78 23.12
C ASP A 186 8.25 1.88 22.15
N LEU A 187 8.57 2.17 20.89
CA LEU A 187 7.60 2.27 19.80
C LEU A 187 7.38 0.90 19.16
N LEU A 188 6.11 0.57 18.90
CA LEU A 188 5.78 -0.61 18.11
C LEU A 188 6.46 -0.51 16.72
N SER A 189 7.30 -1.48 16.39
CA SER A 189 8.11 -1.47 15.16
C SER A 189 7.89 -2.72 14.31
N ILE A 190 8.10 -2.61 12.99
CA ILE A 190 8.06 -3.76 12.07
C ILE A 190 9.46 -4.20 11.71
N GLY A 191 9.84 -5.39 12.18
CA GLY A 191 11.16 -5.96 12.01
C GLY A 191 12.07 -5.69 13.22
N ASP A 192 13.10 -6.53 13.38
CA ASP A 192 13.98 -6.47 14.55
C ASP A 192 14.95 -5.27 14.52
N ASN A 193 15.10 -4.62 13.36
CA ASN A 193 15.95 -3.45 13.16
C ASN A 193 15.53 -2.68 11.91
N TRP A 194 16.06 -1.45 11.78
CA TRP A 194 15.79 -0.53 10.66
C TRP A 194 15.98 -1.14 9.28
N PHE A 195 16.96 -2.05 9.12
CA PHE A 195 17.24 -2.70 7.84
C PHE A 195 16.12 -3.68 7.50
N MET A 196 15.74 -4.53 8.46
CA MET A 196 14.61 -5.45 8.28
C MET A 196 13.28 -4.72 8.09
N GLY A 197 13.06 -3.61 8.80
CA GLY A 197 11.89 -2.75 8.57
C GLY A 197 11.84 -2.18 7.15
N GLY A 198 12.96 -1.62 6.67
CA GLY A 198 13.07 -1.15 5.28
C GLY A 198 12.86 -2.27 4.26
N VAL A 199 13.42 -3.46 4.50
CA VAL A 199 13.25 -4.63 3.63
C VAL A 199 11.80 -5.13 3.63
N TYR A 200 11.15 -5.25 4.78
CA TYR A 200 9.76 -5.68 4.88
C TYR A 200 8.81 -4.69 4.22
N PHE A 201 9.05 -3.39 4.40
CA PHE A 201 8.34 -2.35 3.66
C PHE A 201 8.52 -2.51 2.14
N ALA A 202 9.74 -2.83 1.73
CA ALA A 202 10.09 -3.01 0.33
C ALA A 202 9.49 -4.27 -0.31
N THR A 203 9.14 -5.29 0.47
CA THR A 203 8.73 -6.60 -0.04
C THR A 203 7.23 -6.84 0.02
N TRP A 204 6.52 -6.30 1.02
CA TRP A 204 5.10 -6.61 1.23
C TRP A 204 4.23 -6.06 0.09
N ALA A 205 4.34 -4.76 -0.22
CA ALA A 205 3.48 -4.10 -1.20
C ALA A 205 3.69 -4.65 -2.61
N PRO A 206 4.93 -4.85 -3.10
CA PRO A 206 5.12 -5.42 -4.43
C PRO A 206 4.71 -6.90 -4.54
N LEU A 207 4.77 -7.69 -3.46
CA LEU A 207 4.22 -9.07 -3.49
C LEU A 207 2.72 -9.04 -3.78
N MET A 208 1.98 -8.20 -3.06
CA MET A 208 0.52 -8.07 -3.23
C MET A 208 0.14 -7.37 -4.54
N ALA A 209 1.00 -6.49 -5.06
CA ALA A 209 0.73 -5.73 -6.27
C ALA A 209 0.90 -6.52 -7.58
N ALA A 210 1.55 -7.70 -7.54
CA ALA A 210 1.93 -8.40 -8.77
C ALA A 210 0.76 -8.69 -9.73
N PRO A 211 -0.41 -9.20 -9.28
CA PRO A 211 -1.55 -9.45 -10.17
C PRO A 211 -2.14 -8.14 -10.72
N PHE A 212 -2.23 -7.11 -9.87
CA PHE A 212 -2.75 -5.80 -10.25
C PHE A 212 -1.88 -5.14 -11.32
N LEU A 213 -0.58 -5.00 -11.06
CA LEU A 213 0.35 -4.33 -11.95
C LEU A 213 0.53 -5.07 -13.27
N THR A 214 0.54 -6.40 -13.27
CA THR A 214 0.60 -7.16 -14.53
C THR A 214 -0.68 -7.04 -15.36
N THR A 215 -1.84 -6.85 -14.73
CA THR A 215 -3.11 -6.53 -15.42
C THR A 215 -3.08 -5.12 -15.98
N THR A 216 -2.67 -4.12 -15.19
CA THR A 216 -2.48 -2.74 -15.65
C THR A 216 -1.50 -2.66 -16.82
N ALA A 217 -0.45 -3.48 -16.80
CA ALA A 217 0.53 -3.54 -17.87
C ALA A 217 -0.05 -3.99 -19.23
N LYS A 218 -1.24 -4.58 -19.28
CA LYS A 218 -1.91 -4.89 -20.55
C LYS A 218 -2.38 -3.64 -21.28
N THR A 219 -2.80 -2.62 -20.52
CA THR A 219 -3.46 -1.43 -21.03
C THR A 219 -2.51 -0.27 -21.34
N ILE A 220 -1.22 -0.39 -21.05
CA ILE A 220 -0.22 0.64 -21.38
C ILE A 220 0.14 0.58 -22.87
N ASP A 221 0.47 1.71 -23.48
CA ASP A 221 0.82 1.74 -24.91
C ASP A 221 2.20 1.11 -25.14
N THR A 222 3.20 1.52 -24.34
CA THR A 222 4.56 0.99 -24.44
C THR A 222 5.14 0.53 -23.10
N LYS A 223 6.08 -0.42 -23.16
CA LYS A 223 6.86 -0.84 -21.96
C LYS A 223 7.62 0.34 -21.35
N LYS A 224 8.13 1.26 -22.18
CA LYS A 224 8.90 2.42 -21.73
C LYS A 224 8.03 3.35 -20.89
N GLU A 225 6.80 3.63 -21.31
CA GLU A 225 5.83 4.38 -20.50
C GLU A 225 5.50 3.69 -19.18
N GLY A 226 5.29 2.37 -19.21
CA GLY A 226 5.07 1.57 -17.99
C GLY A 226 6.22 1.69 -17.00
N ILE A 227 7.45 1.54 -17.46
CA ILE A 227 8.66 1.62 -16.63
C ILE A 227 8.84 3.04 -16.08
N THR A 228 8.77 4.06 -16.93
CA THR A 228 8.92 5.46 -16.49
C THR A 228 7.82 5.85 -15.50
N GLY A 229 6.58 5.41 -15.75
CA GLY A 229 5.45 5.64 -14.84
C GLY A 229 5.67 5.01 -13.46
N MET A 230 6.19 3.78 -13.39
CA MET A 230 6.54 3.15 -12.11
C MET A 230 7.69 3.87 -11.39
N ILE A 231 8.72 4.33 -12.12
CA ILE A 231 9.82 5.09 -11.52
C ILE A 231 9.29 6.38 -10.90
N VAL A 232 8.53 7.17 -11.68
CA VAL A 232 7.95 8.45 -11.21
C VAL A 232 6.99 8.22 -10.05
N GLY A 233 6.13 7.20 -10.13
CA GLY A 233 5.18 6.86 -9.06
C GLY A 233 5.88 6.47 -7.76
N ASN A 234 6.93 5.63 -7.84
CA ASN A 234 7.71 5.22 -6.68
C ASN A 234 8.44 6.38 -6.03
N VAL A 235 9.12 7.20 -6.82
CA VAL A 235 9.84 8.38 -6.31
C VAL A 235 8.85 9.34 -5.65
N GLY A 236 7.70 9.62 -6.29
CA GLY A 236 6.68 10.51 -5.73
C GLY A 236 6.08 9.98 -4.42
N TYR A 237 5.68 8.71 -4.38
CA TYR A 237 5.15 8.07 -3.18
C TYR A 237 6.15 8.08 -2.03
N MET A 238 7.39 7.65 -2.29
CA MET A 238 8.42 7.54 -1.26
C MET A 238 8.92 8.89 -0.79
N PHE A 239 8.90 9.91 -1.65
CA PHE A 239 9.17 11.28 -1.24
C PHE A 239 8.09 11.79 -0.28
N ALA A 240 6.81 11.46 -0.52
CA ALA A 240 5.74 11.77 0.44
C ALA A 240 5.94 11.04 1.78
N VAL A 241 6.31 9.76 1.76
CA VAL A 241 6.68 8.99 2.96
C VAL A 241 7.84 9.67 3.71
N PHE A 242 8.90 10.05 3.00
CA PHE A 242 10.07 10.73 3.58
C PHE A 242 9.69 12.01 4.31
N ILE A 243 8.92 12.88 3.66
CA ILE A 243 8.48 14.16 4.23
C ILE A 243 7.60 13.94 5.46
N MET A 244 6.68 12.98 5.41
CA MET A 244 5.80 12.67 6.54
C MET A 244 6.55 12.06 7.73
N VAL A 245 7.50 11.15 7.48
CA VAL A 245 8.36 10.60 8.55
C VAL A 245 9.17 11.71 9.22
N ALA A 246 9.75 12.63 8.44
CA ALA A 246 10.45 13.78 9.00
C ALA A 246 9.51 14.68 9.83
N ALA A 247 8.29 14.94 9.34
CA ALA A 247 7.30 15.71 10.08
C ALA A 247 6.86 15.03 11.39
N PHE A 248 6.69 13.71 11.41
CA PHE A 248 6.40 12.95 12.62
C PHE A 248 7.53 13.02 13.64
N LEU A 249 8.78 12.94 13.17
CA LEU A 249 9.94 13.08 14.05
C LEU A 249 10.07 14.48 14.64
N CYS A 250 9.56 15.53 13.98
CA CYS A 250 9.51 16.88 14.57
C CYS A 250 8.57 16.99 15.80
N ASP A 251 7.62 16.07 15.97
CA ASP A 251 6.67 16.04 17.09
C ASP A 251 6.39 14.60 17.55
N ILE A 252 7.49 13.89 17.82
CA ILE A 252 7.45 12.46 18.17
C ILE A 252 6.63 12.20 19.45
N GLU A 253 6.69 13.12 20.42
CA GLU A 253 5.97 13.00 21.69
C GLU A 253 4.45 13.08 21.52
N GLY A 254 3.96 13.82 20.53
CA GLY A 254 2.55 13.91 20.20
C GLY A 254 2.07 12.72 19.39
N VAL A 255 2.76 12.43 18.28
CA VAL A 255 2.34 11.40 17.31
C VAL A 255 2.43 9.98 17.86
N SER A 256 3.33 9.70 18.82
CA SER A 256 3.46 8.39 19.48
C SER A 256 2.29 8.02 20.39
N LYS A 257 1.48 9.01 20.81
CA LYS A 257 0.36 8.82 21.76
C LYS A 257 -0.98 8.58 21.08
N VAL A 258 -1.02 8.56 19.74
CA VAL A 258 -2.25 8.50 18.97
C VAL A 258 -2.20 7.40 17.91
N LEU A 259 -3.36 6.85 17.58
CA LEU A 259 -3.49 5.83 16.55
C LEU A 259 -3.49 6.41 15.13
N VAL A 260 -3.80 7.70 14.97
CA VAL A 260 -3.82 8.38 13.66
C VAL A 260 -2.89 9.60 13.67
N PRO A 261 -1.56 9.38 13.61
CA PRO A 261 -0.53 10.43 13.56
C PRO A 261 -0.75 11.53 12.52
N THR A 262 -1.21 11.16 11.32
CA THR A 262 -1.46 12.12 10.23
C THR A 262 -2.54 13.13 10.60
N LEU A 263 -3.62 12.65 11.22
CA LEU A 263 -4.72 13.48 11.71
C LEU A 263 -4.24 14.38 12.84
N TYR A 264 -3.41 13.88 13.75
CA TYR A 264 -2.83 14.68 14.83
C TYR A 264 -2.00 15.84 14.28
N LEU A 265 -1.10 15.60 13.31
CA LEU A 265 -0.34 16.70 12.69
C LEU A 265 -1.26 17.74 12.04
N ALA A 266 -2.30 17.29 11.33
CA ALA A 266 -3.27 18.19 10.71
C ALA A 266 -4.01 19.06 11.75
N GLN A 267 -4.34 18.49 12.92
CA GLN A 267 -4.97 19.19 14.05
C GLN A 267 -4.08 20.27 14.66
N GLN A 268 -2.75 20.04 14.73
CA GLN A 268 -1.80 21.04 15.25
C GLN A 268 -1.66 22.26 14.33
N MET A 269 -2.04 22.15 13.06
CA MET A 269 -1.81 23.20 12.07
C MET A 269 -3.04 24.08 11.83
N SER A 270 -4.18 23.48 11.45
CA SER A 270 -5.42 24.25 11.24
C SER A 270 -6.67 23.36 11.18
N PRO A 271 -7.85 23.91 11.54
CA PRO A 271 -9.12 23.22 11.35
C PRO A 271 -9.41 22.83 9.89
N PHE A 272 -9.00 23.67 8.93
CA PHE A 272 -9.18 23.39 7.50
C PHE A 272 -8.40 22.14 7.06
N LEU A 273 -7.11 22.05 7.43
CA LEU A 273 -6.29 20.88 7.12
C LEU A 273 -6.80 19.62 7.82
N THR A 274 -7.36 19.75 9.02
CA THR A 274 -7.99 18.64 9.75
C THR A 274 -9.15 18.04 8.95
N VAL A 275 -10.08 18.89 8.47
CA VAL A 275 -11.23 18.44 7.65
C VAL A 275 -10.75 17.80 6.35
N LEU A 276 -9.74 18.39 5.71
CA LEU A 276 -9.14 17.84 4.50
C LEU A 276 -8.54 16.45 4.75
N PHE A 277 -7.79 16.27 5.83
CA PHE A 277 -7.17 15.00 6.19
C PHE A 277 -8.18 13.91 6.54
N ILE A 278 -9.29 14.26 7.19
CA ILE A 278 -10.37 13.30 7.44
C ILE A 278 -10.92 12.77 6.11
N GLY A 279 -11.17 13.64 5.13
CA GLY A 279 -11.60 13.23 3.79
C GLY A 279 -10.60 12.29 3.12
N VAL A 280 -9.32 12.64 3.19
CA VAL A 280 -8.18 11.82 2.71
C VAL A 280 -8.16 10.44 3.37
N ILE A 281 -8.31 10.37 4.70
CA ILE A 281 -8.29 9.12 5.45
C ILE A 281 -9.49 8.25 5.08
N ILE A 282 -10.70 8.80 5.05
CA ILE A 282 -11.92 8.06 4.69
C ILE A 282 -11.80 7.51 3.27
N LEU A 283 -11.38 8.35 2.32
CA LEU A 283 -11.20 7.95 0.92
C LEU A 283 -10.14 6.86 0.77
N GLY A 284 -8.97 7.03 1.41
CA GLY A 284 -7.88 6.05 1.38
C GLY A 284 -8.30 4.70 1.96
N ILE A 285 -8.96 4.70 3.13
CA ILE A 285 -9.48 3.49 3.76
C ILE A 285 -10.49 2.80 2.85
N TYR A 286 -11.48 3.53 2.37
CA TYR A 286 -12.53 2.98 1.52
C TYR A 286 -11.96 2.43 0.20
N SER A 287 -11.01 3.16 -0.41
CA SER A 287 -10.40 2.80 -1.68
C SER A 287 -9.58 1.51 -1.64
N SER A 288 -9.18 1.07 -0.45
CA SER A 288 -8.43 -0.18 -0.29
C SER A 288 -9.27 -1.29 0.32
N ALA A 289 -10.19 -0.97 1.25
CA ALA A 289 -11.02 -1.98 1.94
C ALA A 289 -11.94 -2.69 0.97
N VAL A 290 -12.56 -1.92 0.08
CA VAL A 290 -13.53 -2.43 -0.88
C VAL A 290 -12.87 -3.35 -1.92
N PRO A 291 -11.78 -2.97 -2.63
CA PRO A 291 -11.11 -3.90 -3.54
C PRO A 291 -10.54 -5.13 -2.86
N GLY A 292 -9.97 -5.00 -1.66
CA GLY A 292 -9.43 -6.14 -0.91
C GLY A 292 -10.51 -7.18 -0.62
N MET A 293 -11.63 -6.75 -0.06
CA MET A 293 -12.77 -7.63 0.22
C MET A 293 -13.38 -8.18 -1.08
N PHE A 294 -13.51 -7.36 -2.13
CA PHE A 294 -13.96 -7.80 -3.44
C PHE A 294 -13.08 -8.93 -4.00
N THR A 295 -11.75 -8.78 -3.96
CA THR A 295 -10.79 -9.79 -4.46
C THR A 295 -11.00 -11.14 -3.79
N PHE A 296 -11.22 -11.14 -2.48
CA PHE A 296 -11.53 -12.38 -1.76
C PHE A 296 -12.86 -12.99 -2.22
N VAL A 297 -13.95 -12.22 -2.18
CA VAL A 297 -15.30 -12.73 -2.51
C VAL A 297 -15.37 -13.24 -3.96
N ALA A 298 -14.83 -12.47 -4.91
CA ALA A 298 -14.83 -12.80 -6.33
C ALA A 298 -14.01 -14.05 -6.68
N THR A 299 -13.04 -14.42 -5.82
CA THR A 299 -12.29 -15.68 -5.95
C THR A 299 -13.18 -16.91 -5.73
N PHE A 300 -14.21 -16.81 -4.88
CA PHE A 300 -15.05 -17.94 -4.48
C PHE A 300 -16.47 -17.93 -5.06
N ALA A 301 -16.93 -16.79 -5.60
CA ALA A 301 -18.24 -16.70 -6.21
C ALA A 301 -18.31 -15.65 -7.33
N LYS A 302 -19.11 -15.95 -8.36
CA LYS A 302 -19.43 -15.02 -9.43
C LYS A 302 -20.37 -13.92 -8.93
N GLU A 303 -20.09 -12.67 -9.29
CA GLU A 303 -20.93 -11.50 -8.96
C GLU A 303 -22.41 -11.73 -9.30
N LYS A 304 -23.29 -11.02 -8.57
CA LYS A 304 -24.76 -11.05 -8.73
C LYS A 304 -25.41 -12.43 -8.47
N THR A 305 -24.70 -13.38 -7.85
CA THR A 305 -25.27 -14.66 -7.40
C THR A 305 -25.62 -14.63 -5.92
N LYS A 306 -26.58 -15.47 -5.48
CA LYS A 306 -26.89 -15.64 -4.04
C LYS A 306 -25.64 -16.03 -3.24
N ARG A 307 -24.80 -16.90 -3.82
CA ARG A 307 -23.52 -17.33 -3.21
C ARG A 307 -22.59 -16.14 -2.98
N TYR A 308 -22.46 -15.25 -3.97
CA TYR A 308 -21.65 -14.04 -3.84
C TYR A 308 -22.16 -13.13 -2.71
N MET A 309 -23.47 -12.88 -2.63
CA MET A 309 -24.05 -12.08 -1.55
C MET A 309 -23.80 -12.68 -0.17
N MET A 310 -23.98 -14.00 0.00
CA MET A 310 -23.73 -14.69 1.27
C MET A 310 -22.25 -14.63 1.67
N ILE A 311 -21.33 -14.84 0.73
CA ILE A 311 -19.89 -14.75 1.02
C ILE A 311 -19.50 -13.31 1.35
N SER A 312 -20.03 -12.30 0.67
CA SER A 312 -19.81 -10.89 1.03
C SER A 312 -20.25 -10.61 2.46
N ILE A 313 -21.47 -10.98 2.84
CA ILE A 313 -21.98 -10.75 4.20
C ILE A 313 -21.12 -11.48 5.24
N GLY A 314 -20.84 -12.76 5.01
CA GLY A 314 -20.00 -13.56 5.92
C GLY A 314 -18.59 -12.99 6.08
N THR A 315 -18.00 -12.52 4.98
CA THR A 315 -16.68 -11.88 4.99
C THR A 315 -16.72 -10.55 5.74
N GLY A 316 -17.74 -9.72 5.51
CA GLY A 316 -17.95 -8.45 6.18
C GLY A 316 -18.08 -8.58 7.70
N ILE A 317 -18.88 -9.56 8.15
CA ILE A 317 -19.02 -9.90 9.56
C ILE A 317 -17.68 -10.36 10.13
N PHE A 318 -17.00 -11.29 9.44
CA PHE A 318 -15.71 -11.82 9.88
C PHE A 318 -14.66 -10.72 10.06
N VAL A 319 -14.43 -9.88 9.05
CA VAL A 319 -13.41 -8.83 9.12
C VAL A 319 -13.73 -7.79 10.19
N THR A 320 -15.01 -7.51 10.43
CA THR A 320 -15.46 -6.60 11.50
C THR A 320 -15.25 -7.21 12.88
N ILE A 321 -15.46 -8.52 13.05
CA ILE A 321 -15.16 -9.22 14.31
C ILE A 321 -13.64 -9.17 14.59
N VAL A 322 -12.80 -9.35 13.57
CA VAL A 322 -11.34 -9.26 13.74
C VAL A 322 -10.92 -7.91 14.33
N THR A 323 -11.55 -6.80 13.92
CA THR A 323 -11.24 -5.47 14.49
C THR A 323 -11.67 -5.30 15.94
N MET A 324 -12.51 -6.19 16.48
CA MET A 324 -12.88 -6.20 17.90
C MET A 324 -11.93 -7.02 18.75
N LEU A 325 -11.19 -7.95 18.13
CA LEU A 325 -10.29 -8.88 18.81
C LEU A 325 -8.84 -8.39 18.85
N ILE A 326 -8.43 -7.61 17.86
CA ILE A 326 -7.04 -7.19 17.67
C ILE A 326 -7.00 -5.65 17.56
N PRO A 327 -6.20 -4.96 18.38
CA PRO A 327 -6.01 -3.51 18.26
C PRO A 327 -5.48 -3.10 16.87
N PHE A 328 -5.81 -1.89 16.42
CA PHE A 328 -5.50 -1.41 15.06
C PHE A 328 -4.01 -1.41 14.71
N ASP A 329 -3.20 -0.84 15.59
CA ASP A 329 -1.75 -0.75 15.47
C ASP A 329 -1.09 -2.13 15.43
N PHE A 330 -1.51 -3.06 16.29
CA PHE A 330 -1.07 -4.45 16.28
C PHE A 330 -1.51 -5.23 15.05
N LEU A 331 -2.76 -5.04 14.60
CA LEU A 331 -3.28 -5.67 13.39
C LEU A 331 -2.48 -5.21 12.16
N THR A 332 -2.15 -3.92 12.11
CA THR A 332 -1.29 -3.31 11.10
C THR A 332 0.12 -3.93 11.15
N ASN A 333 0.73 -3.95 12.35
CA ASN A 333 2.06 -4.51 12.57
C ASN A 333 2.17 -5.97 12.12
N TYR A 334 1.22 -6.81 12.56
CA TYR A 334 1.21 -8.24 12.29
C TYR A 334 1.09 -8.52 10.79
N MET A 335 0.13 -7.88 10.13
CA MET A 335 -0.07 -8.03 8.69
C MET A 335 1.20 -7.65 7.92
N PHE A 336 1.80 -6.52 8.24
CA PHE A 336 2.98 -6.07 7.53
C PHE A 336 4.24 -6.87 7.83
N THR A 337 4.43 -7.33 9.05
CA THR A 337 5.54 -8.23 9.40
C THR A 337 5.43 -9.55 8.64
N VAL A 338 4.26 -10.19 8.68
CA VAL A 338 4.04 -11.48 8.02
C VAL A 338 4.22 -11.36 6.50
N TYR A 339 3.57 -10.38 5.86
CA TYR A 339 3.63 -10.25 4.41
C TYR A 339 4.94 -9.63 3.91
N GLY A 340 5.62 -8.82 4.74
CA GLY A 340 6.99 -8.37 4.48
C GLY A 340 7.97 -9.54 4.48
N ALA A 341 7.90 -10.42 5.47
CA ALA A 341 8.72 -11.62 5.53
C ALA A 341 8.43 -12.57 4.35
N LEU A 342 7.16 -12.79 4.00
CA LEU A 342 6.77 -13.62 2.85
C LEU A 342 7.20 -13.02 1.50
N GLY A 343 7.23 -11.69 1.39
CA GLY A 343 7.66 -11.01 0.18
C GLY A 343 9.17 -11.08 -0.07
N LEU A 344 9.98 -11.28 0.98
CA LEU A 344 11.44 -11.30 0.84
C LEU A 344 11.95 -12.41 -0.09
N PRO A 345 11.58 -13.70 0.09
CA PRO A 345 11.92 -14.75 -0.87
C PRO A 345 11.45 -14.44 -2.30
N PHE A 346 10.31 -13.75 -2.43
CA PHE A 346 9.71 -13.47 -3.74
C PHE A 346 10.58 -12.53 -4.59
N ILE A 347 11.24 -11.54 -3.98
CA ILE A 347 12.17 -10.66 -4.71
C ILE A 347 13.32 -11.45 -5.33
N PHE A 348 13.90 -12.41 -4.58
CA PHE A 348 14.96 -13.26 -5.10
C PHE A 348 14.47 -14.15 -6.25
N LEU A 349 13.23 -14.65 -6.18
CA LEU A 349 12.61 -15.44 -7.25
C LEU A 349 12.38 -14.62 -8.51
N ILE A 350 12.01 -13.34 -8.38
CA ILE A 350 11.91 -12.41 -9.52
C ILE A 350 13.26 -12.25 -10.20
N ALA A 351 14.32 -11.98 -9.43
CA ALA A 351 15.67 -11.83 -9.96
C ALA A 351 16.15 -13.11 -10.65
N PHE A 352 15.95 -14.27 -10.01
CA PHE A 352 16.30 -15.57 -10.57
C PHE A 352 15.59 -15.86 -11.89
N ALA A 353 14.26 -15.66 -11.95
CA ALA A 353 13.47 -15.88 -13.16
C ALA A 353 13.93 -14.99 -14.32
N GLN A 354 14.30 -13.73 -14.03
CA GLN A 354 14.82 -12.81 -15.03
C GLN A 354 16.20 -13.21 -15.56
N ILE A 355 17.12 -13.64 -14.69
CA ILE A 355 18.45 -14.13 -15.07
C ILE A 355 18.30 -15.38 -15.96
N ARG A 356 17.48 -16.35 -15.54
CA ARG A 356 17.20 -17.56 -16.32
C ARG A 356 16.66 -17.22 -17.72
N THR A 357 15.74 -16.27 -17.80
CA THR A 357 15.15 -15.84 -19.08
C THR A 357 16.18 -15.16 -20.00
N LYS A 358 17.08 -14.33 -19.45
CA LYS A 358 18.17 -13.71 -20.21
C LYS A 358 19.15 -14.76 -20.75
N LEU A 359 19.55 -15.73 -19.91
CA LEU A 359 20.46 -16.81 -20.32
C LEU A 359 19.86 -17.70 -21.41
N ALA A 360 18.56 -18.02 -21.32
CA ALA A 360 17.87 -18.79 -22.34
C ALA A 360 17.85 -18.07 -23.71
N LYS A 361 17.57 -16.76 -23.73
CA LYS A 361 17.64 -15.96 -24.97
C LYS A 361 19.03 -15.94 -25.59
N ASN A 362 20.08 -15.81 -24.77
CA ASN A 362 21.46 -15.81 -25.25
C ASN A 362 21.91 -17.16 -25.84
N LYS A 363 21.33 -18.28 -25.39
CA LYS A 363 21.57 -19.61 -25.96
C LYS A 363 20.85 -19.84 -27.29
N VAL A 364 19.75 -19.15 -27.56
CA VAL A 364 19.01 -19.24 -28.84
C VAL A 364 19.63 -18.32 -29.91
N MET A 365 20.33 -17.26 -29.49
CA MET A 365 21.02 -16.33 -30.39
C MET A 365 22.48 -16.69 -30.70
N LYS A 366 23.04 -17.70 -30.01
CA LYS A 366 24.30 -18.36 -30.37
C LYS A 366 23.96 -19.63 -31.12
#